data_AF-A0A813D612-F1
#
_entry.id   AF-A0A813D612-F1
#
_cell.length_a   1.000
_cell.length_b   1.000
_cell.length_c   1.000
_cell.angle_alpha   90.00
_cell.angle_beta   90.00
_cell.angle_gamma   90.00
#
_symmetry.space_group_name_H-M   'P 1'
#
loop_
_entity.id
_entity.type
_entity.pdbx_description
1 polymer ?
#
loop_
_entity_poly.entity_id
_entity_poly.type
_entity_poly.pdbx_seq_one_letter_code
_entity_poly.pdbx_strand_id
1 'polypeptide(L)'
;GHPRCKGDEEDPQLSGGEKSSAEKDRGPVLTWWFRACCFCYTAVGYDMALRLTAVTCHCPAYPWPLEAYLLLLQGFLSFMHDAYFAGRSPAAKLADRCCASFLTMCQPLKFAFCSMDAVQLALLLVFWTLGILCFQAGGRAFAAGQGRRYQVFHTLWHIFLPLGGFMWIEYTRYSVLQSLGPGSQSHASALGTVQA
;
A
#
# COMPACT_ATOMS: atom_id res chain seq x y z
N GLY A 1 58.43 -11.06 23.77
CA GLY A 1 58.50 -12.49 23.41
C GLY A 1 57.42 -12.81 22.40
N HIS A 2 57.81 -13.25 21.21
CA HIS A 2 57.00 -14.05 20.28
C HIS A 2 56.66 -15.41 20.92
N PRO A 3 55.60 -16.17 20.51
CA PRO A 3 55.34 -16.60 19.11
C PRO A 3 53.80 -16.72 18.79
N ARG A 4 53.26 -17.25 17.68
CA ARG A 4 53.71 -18.19 16.65
C ARG A 4 52.71 -18.20 15.46
N CYS A 5 53.22 -18.35 14.25
CA CYS A 5 52.48 -18.67 13.04
C CYS A 5 51.72 -20.01 13.12
N LYS A 6 50.49 -20.04 12.60
CA LYS A 6 49.82 -21.20 11.99
C LYS A 6 49.51 -20.72 10.56
N GLY A 7 50.01 -21.31 9.49
CA GLY A 7 50.12 -22.73 9.21
C GLY A 7 49.22 -22.96 8.01
N ASP A 8 49.75 -22.69 6.82
CA ASP A 8 49.08 -22.83 5.54
C ASP A 8 48.92 -24.32 5.23
N GLU A 9 47.70 -24.84 5.38
CA GLU A 9 47.30 -26.12 4.80
C GLU A 9 46.69 -25.84 3.42
N GLU A 10 47.45 -26.19 2.39
CA GLU A 10 47.04 -26.21 1.00
C GLU A 10 45.98 -27.30 0.79
N ASP A 11 44.73 -26.88 0.56
CA ASP A 11 43.66 -27.79 0.16
C ASP A 11 43.76 -28.13 -1.35
N PRO A 12 43.53 -29.39 -1.75
CA PRO A 12 43.66 -29.83 -3.13
C PRO A 12 42.66 -29.13 -4.06
N GLN A 13 43.19 -28.58 -5.16
CA GLN A 13 42.43 -28.06 -6.29
C GLN A 13 41.44 -29.10 -6.82
N LEU A 14 40.17 -28.95 -6.43
CA LEU A 14 39.03 -29.57 -7.09
C LEU A 14 38.76 -28.85 -8.41
N SER A 15 39.30 -29.45 -9.46
CA SER A 15 38.99 -29.26 -10.87
C SER A 15 37.52 -28.87 -11.14
N GLY A 16 37.32 -27.62 -11.57
CA GLY A 16 37.08 -27.39 -13.00
C GLY A 16 35.71 -27.80 -13.56
N GLY A 17 34.65 -27.76 -12.76
CA GLY A 17 33.29 -27.69 -13.32
C GLY A 17 32.97 -26.26 -13.75
N GLU A 18 33.37 -25.84 -14.95
CA GLU A 18 32.87 -24.64 -15.64
C GLU A 18 31.34 -24.77 -15.86
N LYS A 19 30.57 -24.58 -14.79
CA LYS A 19 29.13 -24.36 -14.87
C LYS A 19 28.94 -22.97 -15.46
N SER A 20 28.90 -22.94 -16.79
CA SER A 20 28.44 -21.87 -17.67
C SER A 20 27.79 -20.71 -16.90
N SER A 21 28.55 -19.62 -16.77
CA SER A 21 28.14 -18.36 -16.16
C SER A 21 26.94 -17.69 -16.84
N ALA A 22 26.40 -18.29 -17.93
CA ALA A 22 25.32 -17.75 -18.73
C ALA A 22 23.90 -18.10 -18.22
N GLU A 23 23.73 -19.06 -17.29
CA GLU A 23 22.39 -19.51 -16.87
C GLU A 23 21.89 -18.88 -15.55
N LYS A 24 22.71 -18.08 -14.85
CA LYS A 24 22.36 -17.55 -13.52
C LYS A 24 21.56 -16.24 -13.50
N ASP A 25 21.26 -15.64 -14.64
CA ASP A 25 20.65 -14.29 -14.68
C ASP A 25 19.15 -14.25 -15.00
N ARG A 26 18.50 -15.41 -15.14
CA ARG A 26 17.04 -15.45 -15.26
C ARG A 26 16.41 -15.35 -13.87
N GLY A 27 16.21 -14.11 -13.42
CA GLY A 27 15.44 -13.82 -12.22
C GLY A 27 14.07 -14.53 -12.22
N PRO A 28 13.46 -14.74 -11.05
CA PRO A 28 12.22 -15.49 -10.93
C PRO A 28 11.14 -14.94 -11.88
N VAL A 29 10.46 -15.83 -12.60
CA VAL A 29 9.41 -15.46 -13.53
C VAL A 29 8.27 -14.80 -12.73
N LEU A 30 8.12 -13.49 -12.92
CA LEU A 30 7.04 -12.71 -12.32
C LEU A 30 5.75 -12.98 -13.08
N THR A 31 4.71 -13.36 -12.34
CA THR A 31 3.37 -13.56 -12.90
C THR A 31 2.78 -12.24 -13.41
N TRP A 32 1.89 -12.31 -14.41
CA TRP A 32 1.30 -11.11 -15.01
C TRP A 32 0.43 -10.33 -14.01
N TRP A 33 -0.31 -11.02 -13.14
CA TRP A 33 -1.17 -10.39 -12.14
C TRP A 33 -0.36 -9.62 -11.10
N PHE A 34 0.84 -10.10 -10.75
CA PHE A 34 1.75 -9.40 -9.85
C PHE A 34 2.14 -8.03 -10.41
N ARG A 35 2.39 -7.97 -11.73
CA ARG A 35 2.73 -6.72 -12.43
C ARG A 35 1.53 -5.78 -12.52
N ALA A 36 0.35 -6.31 -12.86
CA ALA A 36 -0.86 -5.52 -13.03
C ALA A 36 -1.32 -4.87 -11.72
N CYS A 37 -1.29 -5.62 -10.61
CA CYS A 37 -1.73 -5.14 -9.30
C CYS A 37 -0.85 -4.02 -8.71
N CYS A 38 0.34 -3.78 -9.23
CA CYS A 38 1.15 -2.61 -8.84
C CYS A 38 0.38 -1.29 -9.07
N PHE A 39 -0.52 -1.25 -10.05
CA PHE A 39 -1.30 -0.05 -10.40
C PHE A 39 -2.59 0.13 -9.59
N CYS A 40 -2.88 -0.74 -8.61
CA CYS A 40 -4.06 -0.57 -7.75
C CYS A 40 -4.05 0.77 -6.99
N TYR A 41 -2.88 1.22 -6.52
CA TYR A 41 -2.72 2.54 -5.91
C TYR A 41 -3.05 3.67 -6.89
N THR A 42 -2.58 3.57 -8.14
CA THR A 42 -2.88 4.57 -9.18
C THR A 42 -4.38 4.63 -9.49
N ALA A 43 -5.05 3.49 -9.57
CA ALA A 43 -6.50 3.44 -9.77
C ALA A 43 -7.26 4.18 -8.66
N VAL A 44 -6.88 3.95 -7.39
CA VAL A 44 -7.52 4.62 -6.25
C VAL A 44 -7.11 6.09 -6.14
N GLY A 45 -5.88 6.45 -6.47
CA GLY A 45 -5.45 7.85 -6.57
C GLY A 45 -6.22 8.63 -7.61
N TYR A 46 -6.50 8.02 -8.77
CA TYR A 46 -7.34 8.60 -9.80
C TYR A 46 -8.80 8.75 -9.34
N ASP A 47 -9.34 7.71 -8.72
CA ASP A 47 -10.69 7.72 -8.14
C ASP A 47 -10.87 8.84 -7.08
N MET A 48 -9.88 9.00 -6.20
CA MET A 48 -9.81 10.08 -5.20
C MET A 48 -9.72 11.44 -5.86
N ALA A 49 -8.90 11.60 -6.90
CA ALA A 49 -8.73 12.87 -7.62
C ALA A 49 -10.05 13.34 -8.27
N LEU A 50 -10.83 12.42 -8.86
CA LEU A 50 -12.15 12.74 -9.41
C LEU A 50 -13.18 13.17 -8.36
N ARG A 51 -12.98 12.76 -7.10
CA ARG A 51 -13.88 13.03 -5.97
C ARG A 51 -13.31 14.04 -4.98
N LEU A 52 -12.23 14.72 -5.34
CA LEU A 52 -11.43 15.54 -4.43
C LEU A 52 -12.25 16.61 -3.72
N THR A 53 -13.19 17.25 -4.44
CA THR A 53 -14.10 18.26 -3.87
C THR A 53 -14.97 17.68 -2.76
N ALA A 54 -15.57 16.50 -2.98
CA ALA A 54 -16.48 15.88 -2.01
C ALA A 54 -15.74 15.48 -0.72
N VAL A 55 -14.55 14.87 -0.83
CA VAL A 55 -13.75 14.48 0.35
C VAL A 55 -13.20 15.70 1.09
N THR A 56 -12.81 16.76 0.37
CA THR A 56 -12.32 18.01 0.98
C THR A 56 -13.43 18.72 1.74
N CYS A 57 -14.67 18.73 1.24
CA CYS A 57 -15.80 19.31 1.96
C CYS A 57 -16.09 18.56 3.28
N HIS A 58 -15.87 17.25 3.32
CA HIS A 58 -16.09 16.46 4.54
C HIS A 58 -14.98 16.67 5.59
N CYS A 59 -13.71 16.75 5.16
CA CYS A 59 -12.57 16.91 6.05
C CYS A 59 -11.55 17.89 5.44
N PRO A 60 -11.78 19.22 5.54
CA PRO A 60 -10.95 20.21 4.84
C PRO A 60 -9.54 20.38 5.43
N ALA A 61 -9.34 19.98 6.69
CA ALA A 61 -8.06 20.09 7.37
C ALA A 61 -7.01 19.08 6.88
N TYR A 62 -7.46 17.98 6.24
CA TYR A 62 -6.59 16.93 5.76
C TYR A 62 -6.11 17.22 4.32
N PRO A 63 -4.82 17.03 4.00
CA PRO A 63 -4.25 17.40 2.69
C PRO A 63 -4.57 16.35 1.59
N TRP A 64 -5.85 16.18 1.25
CA TRP A 64 -6.31 15.23 0.23
C TRP A 64 -5.58 15.31 -1.13
N PRO A 65 -5.27 16.51 -1.69
CA PRO A 65 -4.59 16.58 -2.98
C PRO A 65 -3.20 15.90 -2.96
N LEU A 66 -2.51 15.99 -1.83
CA LEU A 66 -1.21 15.36 -1.65
C LEU A 66 -1.32 13.83 -1.60
N GLU A 67 -2.29 13.29 -0.83
CA GLU A 67 -2.51 11.83 -0.79
C GLU A 67 -2.92 11.30 -2.17
N ALA A 68 -3.83 11.97 -2.89
CA ALA A 68 -4.24 11.58 -4.23
C ALA A 68 -3.05 11.53 -5.21
N TYR A 69 -2.20 12.56 -5.20
CA TYR A 69 -0.99 12.61 -6.04
C TYR A 69 -0.01 11.49 -5.69
N LEU A 70 0.24 11.26 -4.40
CA LEU A 70 1.14 10.20 -3.95
C LEU A 70 0.60 8.81 -4.31
N LEU A 71 -0.71 8.57 -4.23
CA LEU A 71 -1.34 7.32 -4.67
C LEU A 71 -1.14 7.09 -6.17
N LEU A 72 -1.31 8.13 -7.00
CA LEU A 72 -1.04 8.07 -8.44
C LEU A 72 0.41 7.67 -8.70
N LEU A 73 1.36 8.34 -8.06
CA LEU A 73 2.80 8.08 -8.21
C LEU A 73 3.21 6.71 -7.67
N GLN A 74 2.63 6.29 -6.55
CA GLN A 74 2.95 5.03 -5.87
C GLN A 74 2.81 3.82 -6.79
N GLY A 75 1.76 3.75 -7.61
CA GLY A 75 1.60 2.61 -8.51
C GLY A 75 2.71 2.50 -9.58
N PHE A 76 3.21 3.64 -10.07
CA PHE A 76 4.37 3.67 -10.97
C PHE A 76 5.66 3.29 -10.26
N LEU A 77 5.89 3.80 -9.04
CA LEU A 77 7.06 3.45 -8.22
C LEU A 77 7.08 1.96 -7.88
N SER A 78 5.92 1.40 -7.49
CA SER A 78 5.76 -0.03 -7.21
C SER A 78 5.98 -0.86 -8.47
N PHE A 79 5.44 -0.48 -9.62
CA PHE A 79 5.71 -1.18 -10.87
C PHE A 79 7.21 -1.15 -11.23
N MET A 80 7.86 0.00 -11.11
CA MET A 80 9.29 0.12 -11.39
C MET A 80 10.11 -0.80 -10.47
N HIS A 81 9.86 -0.75 -9.16
CA HIS A 81 10.60 -1.54 -8.19
C HIS A 81 10.27 -3.05 -8.30
N ASP A 82 9.00 -3.42 -8.22
CA ASP A 82 8.56 -4.82 -8.08
C ASP A 82 8.56 -5.58 -9.41
N ALA A 83 8.13 -4.94 -10.50
CA ALA A 83 7.91 -5.61 -11.79
C ALA A 83 9.03 -5.36 -12.81
N TYR A 84 9.39 -4.09 -13.03
CA TYR A 84 10.37 -3.72 -14.06
C TYR A 84 11.80 -4.10 -13.65
N PHE A 85 12.25 -3.65 -12.47
CA PHE A 85 13.57 -4.01 -11.94
C PHE A 85 13.59 -5.36 -11.21
N ALA A 86 12.43 -5.94 -10.90
CA ALA A 86 12.30 -7.17 -10.13
C ALA A 86 13.09 -7.10 -8.80
N GLY A 87 13.01 -5.97 -8.09
CA GLY A 87 13.69 -5.71 -6.82
C GLY A 87 15.19 -5.43 -6.91
N ARG A 88 15.79 -5.37 -8.10
CA ARG A 88 17.25 -5.23 -8.27
C ARG A 88 17.78 -3.80 -8.14
N SER A 89 16.96 -2.78 -8.34
CA SER A 89 17.38 -1.37 -8.29
C SER A 89 17.23 -0.80 -6.86
N PRO A 90 18.33 -0.45 -6.17
CA PRO A 90 18.26 0.13 -4.82
C PRO A 90 17.54 1.48 -4.78
N ALA A 91 17.71 2.31 -5.81
CA ALA A 91 17.05 3.61 -5.91
C ALA A 91 15.53 3.48 -6.05
N ALA A 92 15.07 2.59 -6.95
CA ALA A 92 13.64 2.32 -7.12
C ALA A 92 13.02 1.77 -5.83
N LYS A 93 13.73 0.86 -5.16
CA LYS A 93 13.32 0.31 -3.86
C LYS A 93 13.18 1.39 -2.79
N LEU A 94 14.14 2.30 -2.67
CA LEU A 94 14.08 3.37 -1.68
C LEU A 94 12.89 4.30 -1.96
N ALA A 95 12.72 4.74 -3.21
CA ALA A 95 11.62 5.61 -3.60
C ALA A 95 10.24 4.98 -3.32
N ASP A 96 10.03 3.73 -3.76
CA ASP A 96 8.80 2.97 -3.53
C ASP A 96 8.51 2.81 -2.03
N ARG A 97 9.51 2.41 -1.23
CA ARG A 97 9.30 2.21 0.22
C ARG A 97 9.03 3.51 0.96
N CYS A 98 9.70 4.62 0.61
CA CYS A 98 9.45 5.91 1.23
C CYS A 98 8.02 6.37 0.96
N CYS A 99 7.57 6.31 -0.30
CA CYS A 99 6.22 6.71 -0.68
C CYS A 99 5.16 5.78 -0.05
N ALA A 100 5.34 4.45 -0.12
CA ALA A 100 4.43 3.48 0.50
C ALA A 100 4.33 3.67 2.02
N SER A 101 5.46 3.92 2.70
CA SER A 101 5.47 4.14 4.15
C SER A 101 4.72 5.41 4.51
N PHE A 102 4.93 6.49 3.76
CA PHE A 102 4.20 7.75 3.97
C PHE A 102 2.69 7.54 3.77
N LEU A 103 2.26 6.92 2.67
CA LEU A 103 0.85 6.59 2.40
C LEU A 103 0.22 5.65 3.43
N THR A 104 1.02 4.74 3.99
CA THR A 104 0.57 3.86 5.08
C THR A 104 0.37 4.65 6.37
N MET A 105 1.21 5.65 6.64
CA MET A 105 1.08 6.56 7.79
C MET A 105 -0.02 7.61 7.62
N CYS A 106 -0.39 7.95 6.38
CA CYS A 106 -1.57 8.78 6.10
C CYS A 106 -2.85 8.18 6.70
N GLN A 107 -2.99 6.85 6.77
CA GLN A 107 -4.21 6.23 7.30
C GLN A 107 -4.45 6.54 8.78
N PRO A 108 -3.52 6.29 9.72
CA PRO A 108 -3.70 6.72 11.12
C PRO A 108 -3.69 8.24 11.28
N LEU A 109 -2.99 8.98 10.41
CA LEU A 109 -2.99 10.44 10.45
C LEU A 109 -4.41 11.01 10.27
N LYS A 110 -5.27 10.35 9.47
CA LYS A 110 -6.67 10.78 9.30
C LYS A 110 -7.46 10.86 10.62
N PHE A 111 -7.10 10.08 11.64
CA PHE A 111 -7.74 10.18 12.97
C PHE A 111 -7.50 11.53 13.66
N ALA A 112 -6.39 12.21 13.33
CA ALA A 112 -6.08 13.52 13.89
C ALA A 112 -6.84 14.67 13.20
N PHE A 113 -7.30 14.46 11.96
CA PHE A 113 -7.88 15.53 11.13
C PHE A 113 -9.35 15.35 10.81
N CYS A 114 -9.82 14.10 10.71
CA CYS A 114 -11.15 13.79 10.24
C CYS A 114 -12.01 13.15 11.34
N SER A 115 -13.20 13.70 11.55
CA SER A 115 -14.24 13.02 12.33
C SER A 115 -14.76 11.83 11.53
N MET A 116 -14.76 10.65 12.13
CA MET A 116 -15.19 9.41 11.47
C MET A 116 -16.28 8.72 12.26
N ASP A 117 -17.27 8.18 11.55
CA ASP A 117 -18.21 7.25 12.14
C ASP A 117 -17.60 5.84 12.32
N ALA A 118 -18.36 4.95 12.95
CA ALA A 118 -17.90 3.59 13.26
C ALA A 118 -17.60 2.76 11.99
N VAL A 119 -18.29 3.03 10.88
CA VAL A 119 -18.11 2.27 9.63
C VAL A 119 -16.83 2.72 8.92
N GLN A 120 -16.59 4.03 8.82
CA GLN A 120 -15.34 4.60 8.32
C GLN A 120 -14.13 4.08 9.11
N LEU A 121 -14.24 4.07 10.44
CA LEU A 121 -13.20 3.55 11.33
C LEU A 121 -12.95 2.05 11.09
N ALA A 122 -14.01 1.25 11.01
CA ALA A 122 -13.90 -0.19 10.79
C ALA A 122 -13.26 -0.52 9.43
N LEU A 123 -13.68 0.16 8.35
CA LEU A 123 -13.08 0.01 7.03
C LEU A 123 -11.58 0.31 7.06
N LEU A 124 -11.20 1.45 7.65
CA LEU A 124 -9.80 1.85 7.72
C LEU A 124 -8.96 0.84 8.52
N LEU A 125 -9.42 0.45 9.71
CA LEU A 125 -8.69 -0.49 10.56
C LEU A 125 -8.55 -1.88 9.91
N VAL A 126 -9.63 -2.43 9.37
CA VAL A 126 -9.62 -3.79 8.78
C VAL A 126 -8.67 -3.85 7.59
N PHE A 127 -8.82 -2.95 6.61
CA PHE A 127 -7.99 -2.98 5.41
C PHE A 127 -6.53 -2.61 5.70
N TRP A 128 -6.30 -1.67 6.61
CA TRP A 128 -4.95 -1.32 7.07
C TRP A 128 -4.26 -2.52 7.73
N THR A 129 -4.92 -3.18 8.69
CA THR A 129 -4.36 -4.35 9.37
C THR A 129 -4.12 -5.51 8.40
N LEU A 130 -5.09 -5.83 7.52
CA LEU A 130 -4.92 -6.88 6.51
C LEU A 130 -3.75 -6.59 5.56
N GLY A 131 -3.59 -5.33 5.14
CA GLY A 131 -2.43 -4.88 4.39
C GLY A 131 -1.13 -5.18 5.13
N ILE A 132 -0.95 -4.65 6.35
CA ILE A 132 0.27 -4.84 7.15
C ILE A 132 0.59 -6.34 7.36
N LEU A 133 -0.42 -7.16 7.65
CA LEU A 133 -0.24 -8.60 7.79
C LEU A 133 0.24 -9.26 6.49
N CYS A 134 -0.30 -8.87 5.35
CA CYS A 134 0.15 -9.34 4.03
C CYS A 134 1.59 -8.90 3.74
N PHE A 135 1.97 -7.65 4.04
CA PHE A 135 3.34 -7.17 3.90
C PHE A 135 4.33 -8.01 4.72
N GLN A 136 4.01 -8.25 5.99
CA GLN A 136 4.84 -9.08 6.87
C GLN A 136 4.93 -10.54 6.37
N ALA A 137 3.80 -11.13 5.96
CA ALA A 137 3.77 -12.49 5.42
C ALA A 137 4.57 -12.60 4.11
N GLY A 138 4.48 -11.61 3.23
CA GLY A 138 5.28 -11.50 2.03
C GLY A 138 6.78 -11.43 2.36
N GLY A 139 7.18 -10.57 3.29
CA GLY A 139 8.56 -10.47 3.76
C GLY A 139 9.11 -11.79 4.30
N ARG A 140 8.32 -12.52 5.10
CA ARG A 140 8.69 -13.86 5.58
C ARG A 140 8.83 -14.88 4.44
N ALA A 141 7.89 -14.89 3.49
CA ALA A 141 7.96 -15.77 2.33
C ALA A 141 9.18 -15.48 1.44
N PHE A 142 9.53 -14.20 1.28
CA PHE A 142 10.73 -13.76 0.56
C PHE A 142 12.00 -14.26 1.24
N ALA A 143 12.12 -14.05 2.56
CA ALA A 143 13.26 -14.53 3.35
C ALA A 143 13.40 -16.06 3.30
N ALA A 144 12.29 -16.79 3.19
CA ALA A 144 12.27 -18.24 3.04
C ALA A 144 12.50 -18.75 1.61
N GLY A 145 12.77 -17.87 0.63
CA GLY A 145 12.95 -18.24 -0.79
C GLY A 145 11.67 -18.71 -1.49
N GLN A 146 10.49 -18.50 -0.90
CA GLN A 146 9.21 -18.98 -1.42
C GLN A 146 8.60 -17.97 -2.41
N GLY A 147 9.20 -17.84 -3.58
CA GLY A 147 8.87 -16.80 -4.57
C GLY A 147 7.39 -16.68 -4.94
N ARG A 148 6.66 -17.80 -5.09
CA ARG A 148 5.22 -17.77 -5.40
C ARG A 148 4.39 -17.22 -4.24
N ARG A 149 4.70 -17.63 -3.00
CA ARG A 149 3.99 -17.12 -1.80
C ARG A 149 4.28 -15.64 -1.57
N TYR A 150 5.53 -15.22 -1.81
CA TYR A 150 5.89 -13.80 -1.81
C TYR A 150 5.02 -13.01 -2.80
N GLN A 151 4.95 -13.44 -4.07
CA GLN A 151 4.14 -12.75 -5.08
C GLN A 151 2.67 -12.63 -4.63
N VAL A 152 2.07 -13.72 -4.10
CA VAL A 152 0.67 -13.70 -3.64
C VAL A 152 0.46 -12.69 -2.51
N PHE A 153 1.22 -12.76 -1.42
CA PHE A 153 1.03 -11.87 -0.28
C PHE A 153 1.36 -10.41 -0.61
N HIS A 154 2.38 -10.19 -1.45
CA HIS A 154 2.76 -8.85 -1.87
C HIS A 154 1.73 -8.23 -2.84
N THR A 155 1.08 -9.04 -3.69
CA THR A 155 -0.08 -8.58 -4.46
C THR A 155 -1.28 -8.29 -3.56
N LEU A 156 -1.54 -9.11 -2.55
CA LEU A 156 -2.61 -8.81 -1.59
C LEU A 156 -2.35 -7.51 -0.82
N TRP A 157 -1.09 -7.21 -0.49
CA TRP A 157 -0.69 -5.89 0.05
C TRP A 157 -1.08 -4.75 -0.89
N HIS A 158 -0.77 -4.88 -2.18
CA HIS A 158 -1.14 -3.91 -3.22
C HIS A 158 -2.66 -3.79 -3.46
N ILE A 159 -3.46 -4.75 -3.01
CA ILE A 159 -4.92 -4.72 -3.16
C ILE A 159 -5.58 -4.15 -1.90
N PHE A 160 -5.28 -4.71 -0.71
CA PHE A 160 -6.04 -4.40 0.51
C PHE A 160 -5.90 -2.94 0.95
N LEU A 161 -4.69 -2.38 0.94
CA LEU A 161 -4.48 -0.99 1.35
C LEU A 161 -5.23 0.02 0.47
N PRO A 162 -5.08 0.03 -0.87
CA PRO A 162 -5.83 0.97 -1.70
C PRO A 162 -7.33 0.67 -1.69
N LEU A 163 -7.75 -0.59 -1.61
CA LEU A 163 -9.17 -0.93 -1.50
C LEU A 163 -9.82 -0.34 -0.24
N GLY A 164 -9.11 -0.33 0.89
CA GLY A 164 -9.57 0.35 2.10
C GLY A 164 -9.80 1.85 1.88
N GLY A 165 -8.87 2.52 1.19
CA GLY A 165 -9.02 3.93 0.81
C GLY A 165 -10.22 4.17 -0.11
N PHE A 166 -10.39 3.33 -1.14
CA PHE A 166 -11.52 3.41 -2.07
C PHE A 166 -12.86 3.25 -1.35
N MET A 167 -13.01 2.20 -0.54
CA MET A 167 -14.25 1.94 0.20
C MET A 167 -14.58 3.08 1.17
N TRP A 168 -13.55 3.64 1.83
CA TRP A 168 -13.72 4.79 2.73
C TRP A 168 -14.21 6.04 1.99
N ILE A 169 -13.65 6.34 0.81
CA ILE A 169 -14.07 7.48 -0.02
C ILE A 169 -15.52 7.32 -0.49
N GLU A 170 -15.86 6.14 -1.02
CA GLU A 170 -17.22 5.85 -1.51
C GLU A 170 -18.25 5.93 -0.40
N TYR A 171 -17.95 5.35 0.76
CA TYR A 171 -18.84 5.43 1.92
C TYR A 171 -19.02 6.88 2.38
N THR A 172 -17.93 7.65 2.51
CA THR A 172 -17.98 9.06 2.91
C THR A 172 -18.87 9.88 1.96
N ARG A 173 -18.70 9.66 0.65
CA ARG A 173 -19.52 10.31 -0.38
C ARG A 173 -20.99 9.95 -0.22
N TYR A 174 -21.28 8.67 -0.01
CA TYR A 174 -22.65 8.20 0.17
C TYR A 174 -23.31 8.81 1.42
N SER A 175 -22.60 8.89 2.55
CA SER A 175 -23.10 9.50 3.79
C SER A 175 -23.40 11.00 3.63
N VAL A 176 -22.58 11.73 2.87
CA VAL A 176 -22.83 13.16 2.55
C VAL A 176 -24.07 13.32 1.66
N LEU A 177 -24.26 12.43 0.66
CA LEU A 177 -25.45 12.49 -0.18
C LEU A 177 -26.72 12.18 0.59
N GLN A 178 -26.67 11.25 1.55
CA GLN A 178 -27.82 10.96 2.42
C GLN A 178 -28.19 12.13 3.33
N SER A 179 -27.22 12.85 3.88
CA SER A 179 -27.50 13.98 4.79
C SER A 179 -28.15 15.18 4.07
N LEU A 180 -27.95 15.30 2.76
CA LEU A 180 -28.59 16.30 1.90
C LEU A 180 -29.99 15.89 1.42
N GLY A 181 -30.43 14.66 1.69
CA GLY A 181 -31.73 14.15 1.25
C GLY A 181 -32.92 14.87 1.89
N PRO A 182 -34.04 15.05 1.15
CA PRO A 182 -35.20 15.84 1.58
C PRO A 182 -35.92 15.32 2.84
N GLY A 183 -35.64 14.09 3.28
CA GLY A 183 -36.22 13.49 4.49
C GLY A 183 -35.72 14.07 5.81
N SER A 184 -34.60 14.79 5.82
CA SER A 184 -34.04 15.35 7.07
C SER A 184 -34.76 16.64 7.53
N GLN A 185 -35.61 17.24 6.69
CA GLN A 185 -36.35 18.46 7.07
C GLN A 185 -37.61 18.16 7.93
N SER A 186 -38.07 16.91 7.99
CA SER A 186 -39.34 16.58 8.66
C SER A 186 -39.27 16.60 10.19
N HIS A 187 -38.08 16.56 10.81
CA HIS A 187 -37.94 16.57 12.27
C HIS A 187 -37.76 17.96 12.88
N ALA A 188 -37.28 18.96 12.12
CA ALA A 188 -37.11 20.32 12.63
C ALA A 188 -38.45 21.06 12.77
N SER A 189 -39.47 20.71 11.98
CA SER A 189 -40.80 21.33 12.06
C SER A 189 -41.68 20.84 13.21
N ALA A 190 -41.33 19.75 13.89
CA ALA A 190 -42.14 19.20 14.98
C ALA A 190 -41.85 19.81 16.37
N LEU A 191 -40.77 20.59 16.52
CA LEU A 191 -40.37 21.23 17.79
C LEU A 191 -40.73 22.72 17.87
N GLY A 192 -41.35 23.29 16.84
CA GLY A 192 -41.77 24.70 16.79
C GLY A 192 -43.22 24.96 17.23
N THR A 193 -43.96 23.96 17.68
CA THR A 193 -45.40 24.10 18.04
C THR A 193 -45.66 23.76 19.50
N VAL A 194 -44.92 24.39 20.41
CA VAL A 194 -45.42 24.62 21.77
C VAL A 194 -45.69 26.11 21.86
N GLN A 195 -46.94 26.46 21.55
CA GLN A 195 -47.55 27.75 21.84
C GLN A 195 -47.74 27.92 23.35
N ALA A 196 -47.67 29.20 23.75
CA ALA A 196 -48.23 29.85 24.94
C ALA A 196 -47.49 29.67 26.27
#